data_AF-A0A3C1CH75-F1
#
_entry.id   AF-A0A3C1CH75-F1
#
_cell.length_a   1.000
_cell.length_b   1.000
_cell.length_c   1.000
_cell.angle_alpha   90.00
_cell.angle_beta   90.00
_cell.angle_gamma   90.00
#
_symmetry.space_group_name_H-M   'P 1'
#
loop_
_entity.id
_entity.type
_entity.pdbx_description
1 polymer ?
#
loop_
_entity_poly.entity_id
_entity_poly.type
_entity_poly.pdbx_seq_one_letter_code
_entity_poly.pdbx_strand_id
1 'polypeptide(L)'
;MAAAKVRRPAMSDAHKLALARGRDEGRAVRRYLEAVEDQRPRRGRRRTPDGIERRLEHVRTALATADPLSRLHLLQEESDLEAEKRRFGAADALADLENAFVKVAKAYGERKGIGYNAWRQAGVPAHVLSQAGITRSD
;
A
#
# COMPACT_ATOMS: atom_id res chain seq x y z
N MET A 1 -8.23 15.35 57.01
CA MET A 1 -9.26 15.03 55.99
C MET A 1 -8.57 14.58 54.71
N ALA A 2 -8.63 13.29 54.39
CA ALA A 2 -8.00 12.76 53.18
C ALA A 2 -8.99 12.82 52.00
N ALA A 3 -8.66 13.58 50.96
CA ALA A 3 -9.45 13.65 49.74
C ALA A 3 -9.37 12.30 48.99
N ALA A 4 -10.52 11.67 48.78
CA ALA A 4 -10.62 10.41 48.05
C ALA A 4 -10.22 10.61 46.57
N LYS A 5 -9.24 9.85 46.11
CA LYS A 5 -8.76 9.84 44.73
C LYS A 5 -9.88 9.33 43.81
N VAL A 6 -10.45 10.21 42.98
CA VAL A 6 -11.50 9.86 42.01
C VAL A 6 -10.99 8.75 41.10
N ARG A 7 -11.54 7.53 41.24
CA ARG A 7 -11.25 6.40 40.36
C ARG A 7 -11.94 6.67 39.03
N ARG A 8 -11.16 6.82 37.95
CA ARG A 8 -11.71 6.88 36.59
C ARG A 8 -12.47 5.58 36.34
N PRO A 9 -13.72 5.62 35.84
CA PRO A 9 -14.48 4.41 35.54
C PRO A 9 -13.70 3.55 34.55
N ALA A 10 -13.59 2.25 34.85
CA ALA A 10 -13.00 1.28 33.94
C ALA A 10 -13.79 1.32 32.62
N MET A 11 -13.08 1.34 31.48
CA MET A 11 -13.72 1.47 30.17
C MET A 11 -14.77 0.37 29.96
N SER A 12 -15.96 0.76 29.53
CA SER A 12 -17.02 -0.19 29.17
C SER A 12 -16.57 -1.02 27.96
N ASP A 13 -17.09 -2.24 27.85
CA ASP A 13 -16.70 -3.13 26.76
C ASP A 13 -17.09 -2.57 25.39
N ALA A 14 -18.21 -1.85 25.31
CA ALA A 14 -18.60 -1.08 24.13
C ALA A 14 -17.53 -0.04 23.73
N HIS A 15 -16.93 0.66 24.69
CA HIS A 15 -15.88 1.64 24.43
C HIS A 15 -14.55 0.96 24.00
N LYS A 16 -14.21 -0.18 24.61
CA LYS A 16 -13.04 -0.97 24.19
C LYS A 16 -13.17 -1.47 22.75
N LEU A 17 -14.36 -1.97 22.38
CA LEU A 17 -14.67 -2.42 21.02
C LEU A 17 -14.61 -1.27 20.02
N ALA A 18 -15.14 -0.09 20.36
CA ALA A 18 -15.05 1.10 19.51
C ALA A 18 -13.59 1.56 19.28
N LEU A 19 -12.75 1.50 20.32
CA LEU A 19 -11.32 1.81 20.21
C LEU A 19 -10.57 0.77 19.36
N ALA A 20 -10.87 -0.52 19.52
CA ALA A 20 -10.27 -1.58 18.72
C ALA A 20 -10.61 -1.38 17.23
N ARG A 21 -11.90 -1.19 16.93
CA ARG A 21 -12.38 -0.89 15.58
C ARG A 21 -11.69 0.34 14.99
N GLY A 22 -11.59 1.43 15.74
CA GLY A 22 -10.89 2.64 15.29
C GLY A 22 -9.40 2.41 14.95
N ARG A 23 -8.72 1.52 15.69
CA ARG A 23 -7.33 1.15 15.41
C ARG A 23 -7.20 0.28 14.16
N ASP A 24 -8.10 -0.68 13.96
CA ASP A 24 -8.13 -1.54 12.78
C ASP A 24 -8.33 -0.73 11.50
N GLU A 25 -9.33 0.16 11.53
CA GLU A 25 -9.63 1.03 10.40
C GLU A 25 -8.46 1.98 10.10
N GLY A 26 -7.86 2.59 11.14
CA GLY A 26 -6.68 3.43 10.96
C GLY A 26 -5.47 2.68 10.40
N ARG A 27 -5.27 1.41 10.77
CA ARG A 27 -4.18 0.58 10.23
C ARG A 27 -4.36 0.29 8.75
N ALA A 28 -5.57 -0.09 8.33
CA ALA A 28 -5.86 -0.37 6.92
C ALA A 28 -5.72 0.90 6.06
N VAL A 29 -6.25 2.03 6.52
CA VAL A 29 -6.09 3.33 5.83
C VAL A 29 -4.62 3.71 5.70
N ARG A 30 -3.86 3.64 6.79
CA ARG A 30 -2.43 4.00 6.79
C ARG A 30 -1.63 3.14 5.81
N ARG A 31 -1.78 1.81 5.87
CA ARG A 31 -1.02 0.89 5.00
C ARG A 31 -1.30 1.12 3.53
N TYR A 32 -2.56 1.35 3.17
CA TYR A 32 -2.93 1.67 1.80
C TYR A 32 -2.30 2.98 1.32
N LEU A 33 -2.39 4.05 2.13
CA LEU A 33 -1.78 5.34 1.78
C LEU A 33 -0.25 5.27 1.65
N GLU A 34 0.42 4.53 2.54
CA GLU A 34 1.87 4.29 2.44
C GLU A 34 2.21 3.58 1.12
N ALA A 35 1.45 2.54 0.75
CA ALA A 35 1.65 1.82 -0.51
C ALA A 35 1.36 2.67 -1.76
N VAL A 36 0.35 3.56 -1.70
CA VAL A 36 0.06 4.51 -2.79
C VAL A 36 1.22 5.49 -2.99
N GLU A 37 1.79 6.01 -1.90
CA GLU A 37 2.95 6.91 -1.98
C GLU A 37 4.19 6.19 -2.53
N ASP A 38 4.44 4.96 -2.11
CA ASP A 38 5.57 4.16 -2.60
C ASP A 38 5.48 3.82 -4.10
N GLN A 39 4.27 3.70 -4.63
CA GLN A 39 4.01 3.38 -6.05
C GLN A 39 3.93 4.60 -6.96
N ARG A 40 3.96 5.82 -6.40
CA ARG A 40 3.87 7.05 -7.18
C ARG A 40 4.99 7.06 -8.25
N PRO A 41 4.66 7.16 -9.55
CA PRO A 41 5.64 6.96 -10.61
C PRO A 41 6.79 7.99 -10.52
N ARG A 42 8.04 7.49 -10.46
CA ARG A 42 9.22 8.30 -10.77
C ARG A 42 9.37 8.37 -12.29
N ARG A 43 9.64 9.56 -12.84
CA ARG A 43 9.65 9.87 -14.29
C ARG A 43 10.35 8.79 -15.14
N GLY A 44 9.65 8.25 -16.15
CA GLY A 44 10.20 7.32 -17.16
C GLY A 44 9.19 6.31 -17.70
N ARG A 45 9.36 5.85 -18.95
CA ARG A 45 8.51 4.82 -19.60
C ARG A 45 8.66 3.49 -18.86
N ARG A 46 7.56 2.93 -18.33
CA ARG A 46 7.56 1.65 -17.59
C ARG A 46 7.85 0.47 -18.55
N ARG A 47 8.77 -0.43 -18.21
CA ARG A 47 8.80 -1.80 -18.78
C ARG A 47 7.58 -2.57 -18.26
N THR A 48 7.09 -3.54 -19.03
CA THR A 48 5.99 -4.44 -18.61
C THR A 48 6.56 -5.65 -17.84
N PRO A 49 5.80 -6.24 -16.89
CA PRO A 49 6.22 -7.44 -16.15
C PRO A 49 6.67 -8.58 -17.08
N ASP A 50 5.87 -8.89 -18.10
CA ASP A 50 6.16 -9.94 -19.08
C ASP A 50 7.44 -9.69 -19.88
N GLY A 51 7.81 -8.40 -20.05
CA GLY A 51 9.09 -8.03 -20.67
C GLY A 51 10.28 -8.31 -19.77
N ILE A 52 10.13 -8.11 -18.46
CA ILE A 52 11.16 -8.37 -17.45
C ILE A 52 11.37 -9.87 -17.29
N GLU A 53 10.30 -10.66 -17.26
CA GLU A 53 10.40 -12.12 -17.14
C GLU A 53 11.12 -12.73 -18.35
N ARG A 54 10.71 -12.37 -19.58
CA ARG A 54 11.40 -12.81 -20.79
C ARG A 54 12.87 -12.39 -20.82
N ARG A 55 13.20 -11.20 -20.31
CA ARG A 55 14.59 -10.75 -20.24
C ARG A 55 15.39 -11.53 -19.18
N LEU A 56 14.80 -11.82 -18.02
CA LEU A 56 15.42 -12.67 -16.98
C LEU A 56 15.73 -14.07 -17.50
N GLU A 57 14.79 -14.69 -18.22
CA GLU A 57 15.01 -16.00 -18.84
C GLU A 57 16.21 -15.97 -19.80
N HIS A 58 16.25 -14.97 -20.69
CA HIS A 58 17.36 -14.80 -21.62
C HIS A 58 18.70 -14.58 -20.90
N VAL A 59 18.74 -13.73 -19.87
CA VAL A 59 19.95 -13.48 -19.05
C VAL A 59 20.43 -14.77 -18.38
N ARG A 60 19.53 -15.55 -17.79
CA ARG A 60 19.86 -16.83 -17.14
C ARG A 60 20.41 -17.86 -18.12
N THR A 61 19.88 -17.94 -19.33
CA THR A 61 20.45 -18.80 -20.38
C THR A 61 21.84 -18.34 -20.80
N ALA A 62 22.03 -17.03 -21.01
CA ALA A 62 23.32 -16.47 -21.43
C ALA A 62 24.43 -16.63 -20.37
N LEU A 63 24.09 -16.61 -19.08
CA LEU A 63 25.03 -16.81 -17.97
C LEU A 63 25.74 -18.18 -18.00
N ALA A 64 25.13 -19.20 -18.60
CA ALA A 64 25.69 -20.55 -18.65
C ALA A 64 26.97 -20.63 -19.51
N THR A 65 27.07 -19.80 -20.54
CA THR A 65 28.16 -19.85 -21.53
C THR A 65 28.96 -18.56 -21.63
N ALA A 66 28.67 -17.56 -20.78
CA ALA A 66 29.33 -16.25 -20.81
C ALA A 66 30.79 -16.31 -20.35
N ASP A 67 31.66 -15.56 -21.03
CA ASP A 67 33.01 -15.26 -20.56
C ASP A 67 32.98 -14.43 -19.25
N PRO A 68 34.10 -14.32 -18.52
CA PRO A 68 34.12 -13.68 -17.20
C PRO A 68 33.59 -12.25 -17.15
N LEU A 69 33.86 -11.43 -18.17
CA LEU A 69 33.42 -10.04 -18.20
C LEU A 69 31.93 -9.94 -18.54
N SER A 70 31.48 -10.68 -19.55
CA SER A 70 30.05 -10.75 -19.90
C SER A 70 29.22 -11.31 -18.77
N ARG A 71 29.75 -12.31 -18.04
CA ARG A 71 29.09 -12.89 -16.86
C ARG A 71 28.85 -11.84 -15.77
N LEU A 72 29.83 -10.98 -15.50
CA LEU A 72 29.68 -9.89 -14.52
C LEU A 72 28.54 -8.94 -14.92
N HIS A 73 28.47 -8.53 -16.18
CA HIS A 73 27.40 -7.65 -16.67
C HIS A 73 26.03 -8.32 -16.61
N LEU A 74 25.93 -9.59 -16.98
CA LEU A 74 24.69 -10.34 -16.92
C LEU A 74 24.19 -10.54 -15.48
N LEU A 75 25.09 -10.75 -14.51
CA LEU A 75 24.73 -10.82 -13.08
C LEU A 75 24.20 -9.48 -12.55
N GLN A 76 24.79 -8.36 -12.97
CA GLN A 76 24.27 -7.02 -12.64
C GLN A 76 22.87 -6.83 -13.24
N GLU A 77 22.70 -7.19 -14.52
CA GLU A 77 21.40 -7.10 -15.19
C GLU A 77 20.34 -7.98 -14.53
N GLU A 78 20.68 -9.22 -14.14
CA GLU A 78 19.77 -10.10 -13.39
C GLU A 78 19.33 -9.44 -12.08
N SER A 79 20.27 -8.88 -11.31
CA SER A 79 19.99 -8.21 -10.03
C SER A 79 19.04 -7.01 -10.21
N ASP A 80 19.27 -6.21 -11.25
CA ASP A 80 18.44 -5.04 -11.58
C ASP A 80 17.02 -5.46 -12.02
N LEU A 81 16.91 -6.48 -12.87
CA LEU A 81 15.62 -7.02 -13.32
C LEU A 81 14.83 -7.67 -12.18
N GLU A 82 15.49 -8.37 -11.26
CA GLU A 82 14.83 -8.90 -10.07
C GLU A 82 14.35 -7.80 -9.14
N ALA A 83 15.14 -6.73 -8.94
CA ALA A 83 14.72 -5.57 -8.17
C ALA A 83 13.51 -4.88 -8.83
N GLU A 84 13.47 -4.81 -10.17
CA GLU A 84 12.32 -4.30 -10.91
C GLU A 84 11.10 -5.23 -10.75
N LYS A 85 11.26 -6.55 -10.83
CA LYS A 85 10.20 -7.54 -10.60
C LYS A 85 9.59 -7.44 -9.21
N ARG A 86 10.41 -7.22 -8.17
CA ARG A 86 9.93 -7.01 -6.78
C ARG A 86 8.98 -5.81 -6.67
N ARG A 87 9.16 -4.78 -7.51
CA ARG A 87 8.23 -3.62 -7.55
C ARG A 87 6.86 -3.99 -8.12
N PHE A 88 6.76 -5.00 -8.98
CA PHE A 88 5.47 -5.51 -9.47
C PHE A 88 4.78 -6.42 -8.45
N GLY A 89 5.51 -7.24 -7.69
CA GLY A 89 4.92 -7.97 -6.55
C GLY A 89 4.33 -7.04 -5.48
N ALA A 90 4.87 -5.82 -5.33
CA ALA A 90 4.27 -4.79 -4.50
C ALA A 90 2.93 -4.25 -5.05
N ALA A 91 2.68 -4.37 -6.36
CA ALA A 91 1.39 -4.01 -6.97
C ALA A 91 0.29 -5.01 -6.60
N ASP A 92 0.59 -6.32 -6.58
CA ASP A 92 -0.36 -7.33 -6.11
C ASP A 92 -0.70 -7.12 -4.63
N ALA A 93 0.30 -6.81 -3.80
CA ALA A 93 0.10 -6.44 -2.40
C ALA A 93 -0.74 -5.16 -2.24
N LEU A 94 -0.68 -4.22 -3.19
CA LEU A 94 -1.53 -3.03 -3.18
C LEU A 94 -3.01 -3.37 -3.42
N ALA A 95 -3.32 -4.33 -4.29
CA ALA A 95 -4.70 -4.74 -4.52
C ALA A 95 -5.35 -5.27 -3.23
N ASP A 96 -4.61 -6.04 -2.43
CA ASP A 96 -5.08 -6.51 -1.11
C ASP A 96 -5.29 -5.34 -0.13
N LEU A 97 -4.36 -4.38 -0.11
CA LEU A 97 -4.47 -3.18 0.71
C LEU A 97 -5.64 -2.30 0.29
N GLU A 98 -5.91 -2.20 -1.01
CA GLU A 98 -7.04 -1.47 -1.57
C GLU A 98 -8.37 -2.09 -1.14
N ASN A 99 -8.49 -3.42 -1.24
CA ASN A 99 -9.66 -4.15 -0.77
C ASN A 99 -9.90 -3.96 0.73
N ALA A 100 -8.83 -3.89 1.54
CA ALA A 100 -8.93 -3.58 2.95
C ALA A 100 -9.34 -2.12 3.19
N PHE A 101 -8.77 -1.18 2.42
CA PHE A 101 -9.10 0.25 2.48
C PHE A 101 -10.56 0.52 2.15
N VAL A 102 -11.07 -0.02 1.04
CA VAL A 102 -12.46 0.16 0.58
C VAL A 102 -13.48 -0.21 1.66
N LYS A 103 -13.20 -1.25 2.44
CA LYS A 103 -14.09 -1.71 3.54
C LYS A 103 -14.20 -0.73 4.71
N VAL A 104 -13.19 0.11 4.93
CA VAL A 104 -13.10 0.95 6.14
C VAL A 104 -13.07 2.44 5.86
N ALA A 105 -12.73 2.86 4.64
CA ALA A 105 -12.40 4.24 4.30
C ALA A 105 -13.55 5.21 4.59
N LYS A 106 -14.79 4.82 4.28
CA LYS A 106 -15.98 5.65 4.52
C LYS A 106 -16.20 5.92 6.01
N ALA A 107 -16.28 4.86 6.82
CA ALA A 107 -16.47 4.98 8.27
C ALA A 107 -15.30 5.73 8.94
N TYR A 108 -14.08 5.55 8.45
CA TYR A 108 -12.93 6.31 8.91
C TYR A 108 -13.05 7.80 8.56
N GLY A 109 -13.40 8.11 7.31
CA GLY A 109 -13.56 9.47 6.80
C GLY A 109 -14.65 10.24 7.53
N GLU A 110 -15.84 9.65 7.71
CA GLU A 110 -16.96 10.24 8.44
C GLU A 110 -16.58 10.58 9.89
N ARG A 111 -15.87 9.69 10.59
CA ARG A 111 -15.43 9.95 11.98
C ARG A 111 -14.32 10.98 12.08
N LYS A 112 -13.56 11.21 11.02
CA LYS A 112 -12.41 12.14 10.99
C LYS A 112 -12.70 13.44 10.25
N GLY A 113 -13.88 13.58 9.65
CA GLY A 113 -14.23 14.74 8.81
C GLY A 113 -13.41 14.81 7.52
N ILE A 114 -13.05 13.67 6.94
CA ILE A 114 -12.24 13.59 5.71
C ILE A 114 -13.15 13.30 4.52
N GLY A 115 -13.41 14.34 3.73
CA GLY A 115 -14.22 14.25 2.50
C GLY A 115 -13.40 13.84 1.27
N TYR A 116 -14.11 13.66 0.14
CA TYR A 116 -13.55 13.14 -1.12
C TYR A 116 -12.29 13.89 -1.60
N ASN A 117 -12.28 15.22 -1.52
CA ASN A 117 -11.18 16.05 -2.01
C ASN A 117 -9.86 15.79 -1.27
N ALA A 118 -9.91 15.53 0.04
CA ALA A 118 -8.73 15.23 0.83
C ALA A 118 -8.11 13.89 0.42
N TRP A 119 -8.93 12.85 0.21
CA TRP A 119 -8.47 11.56 -0.28
C TRP A 119 -7.82 11.64 -1.66
N ARG A 120 -8.41 12.43 -2.56
CA ARG A 120 -7.85 12.68 -3.90
C ARG A 120 -6.49 13.37 -3.85
N GLN A 121 -6.33 14.35 -2.96
CA GLN A 121 -5.04 15.03 -2.76
C GLN A 121 -3.98 14.10 -2.16
N ALA A 122 -4.41 13.16 -1.30
CA ALA A 122 -3.56 12.10 -0.77
C ALA A 122 -3.20 11.00 -1.79
N GLY A 123 -3.63 11.11 -3.05
CA GLY A 123 -3.26 10.19 -4.12
C GLY A 123 -4.23 9.01 -4.32
N VAL A 124 -5.34 8.93 -3.57
CA VAL A 124 -6.31 7.85 -3.73
C VAL A 124 -7.08 8.01 -5.06
N PRO A 125 -7.14 6.97 -5.91
CA PRO A 125 -7.88 7.05 -7.17
C PRO A 125 -9.40 7.17 -6.99
N ALA A 126 -10.10 7.72 -7.99
CA ALA A 126 -11.54 7.99 -7.91
C ALA A 126 -12.36 6.70 -7.91
N HIS A 127 -11.92 5.68 -8.64
CA HIS A 127 -12.61 4.38 -8.68
C HIS A 127 -12.59 3.72 -7.29
N VAL A 128 -11.46 3.81 -6.58
CA VAL A 128 -11.33 3.29 -5.20
C VAL A 128 -12.27 4.02 -4.24
N LEU A 129 -12.34 5.35 -4.33
CA LEU A 129 -13.29 6.13 -3.51
C LEU A 129 -14.74 5.81 -3.83
N SER A 130 -15.06 5.61 -5.11
CA SER A 130 -16.38 5.16 -5.55
C SER A 130 -16.72 3.78 -5.00
N GLN A 131 -15.77 2.83 -5.01
CA GLN A 131 -15.95 1.49 -4.42
C GLN A 131 -16.12 1.57 -2.90
N ALA A 132 -15.44 2.50 -2.24
CA ALA A 132 -15.60 2.78 -0.81
C ALA A 132 -16.91 3.51 -0.47
N GLY A 133 -17.69 3.93 -1.47
CA GLY A 133 -18.93 4.69 -1.27
C GLY A 133 -18.71 6.12 -0.78
N ILE A 134 -17.54 6.70 -1.08
CA ILE A 134 -17.18 8.10 -0.80
C ILE A 134 -17.40 8.90 -2.09
N THR A 135 -18.35 9.83 -2.06
CA THR A 135 -18.76 10.64 -3.21
C THR A 135 -18.22 12.07 -3.11
N ARG A 136 -18.25 12.81 -4.21
CA ARG A 136 -17.81 14.23 -4.25
C ARG A 136 -18.64 15.16 -3.35
N SER A 137 -19.79 14.69 -2.88
CA SER A 137 -20.73 15.42 -2.05
C SER A 137 -20.58 15.11 -0.55
N ASP A 138 -19.74 14.13 -0.18
CA ASP A 138 -19.35 13.80 1.19
C ASP A 138 -18.13 14.62 1.65
#